data_AF-A0A850EUM6-F1
#
_entry.id   AF-A0A850EUM6-F1
#
_cell.length_a   1.000
_cell.length_b   1.000
_cell.length_c   1.000
_cell.angle_alpha   90.00
_cell.angle_beta   90.00
_cell.angle_gamma   90.00
#
_symmetry.space_group_name_H-M   'P 1'
#
loop_
_entity.id
_entity.type
_entity.pdbx_description
1 polymer ?
#
loop_
_entity_poly.entity_id
_entity_poly.type
_entity_poly.pdbx_seq_one_letter_code
_entity_poly.pdbx_strand_id
1 'polypeptide(L)'
;MELDKAICSSIGNYEHALTKGNKYKILDEKEEMIRIVGDHGRRVWINKYYFYFNDEEVLILTDWKFDDDVETTEFIEMSLTFNDRVKRWCIITTPDKLKQYFARQEPELPGIHIGHMIIVQRIDVDTVNAFLRQMDNQGELLKASLPLGEGSEDEDISGSL
;
A
#
# COMPACT_ATOMS: atom_id res chain seq x y z
N MET A 1 9.41 24.91 16.64
CA MET A 1 8.54 24.93 15.45
C MET A 1 7.18 24.50 15.95
N GLU A 2 6.20 25.40 15.90
CA GLU A 2 4.84 25.11 16.39
C GLU A 2 4.18 24.22 15.34
N LEU A 3 3.76 23.02 15.73
CA LEU A 3 3.03 22.11 14.83
C LEU A 3 1.59 22.61 14.76
N ASP A 4 1.23 23.34 13.70
CA ASP A 4 -0.14 23.81 13.50
C ASP A 4 -1.03 22.76 12.82
N LYS A 5 -0.40 21.79 12.13
CA LYS A 5 -1.04 20.79 11.29
C LYS A 5 -0.41 19.41 11.43
N ALA A 6 -1.23 18.40 11.20
CA ALA A 6 -0.85 17.00 11.12
C ALA A 6 -1.50 16.37 9.88
N ILE A 7 -0.74 15.65 9.07
CA ILE A 7 -1.23 14.95 7.87
C ILE A 7 -1.37 13.47 8.23
N CYS A 8 -2.56 12.88 8.12
CA CYS A 8 -2.76 11.47 8.48
C CYS A 8 -2.02 10.54 7.52
N SER A 9 -1.08 9.75 8.03
CA SER A 9 -0.29 8.78 7.27
C SER A 9 -0.85 7.35 7.36
N SER A 10 -1.58 7.05 8.44
CA SER A 10 -2.28 5.79 8.69
C SER A 10 -3.49 6.05 9.58
N ILE A 11 -4.62 5.37 9.32
CA ILE A 11 -5.85 5.58 10.10
C ILE A 11 -5.89 4.74 11.39
N GLY A 12 -5.12 3.65 11.47
CA GLY A 12 -5.13 2.73 12.61
C GLY A 12 -6.55 2.29 13.00
N ASN A 13 -6.84 2.33 14.30
CA ASN A 13 -8.17 2.07 14.87
C ASN A 13 -9.12 3.29 14.83
N TYR A 14 -8.71 4.37 14.17
CA TYR A 14 -9.43 5.64 14.14
C TYR A 14 -10.14 5.88 12.82
N GLU A 15 -10.52 4.83 12.07
CA GLU A 15 -11.25 4.94 10.79
C GLU A 15 -12.50 5.84 10.86
N HIS A 16 -13.19 5.85 11.99
CA HIS A 16 -14.35 6.71 12.21
C HIS A 16 -14.01 8.21 12.31
N ALA A 17 -12.74 8.55 12.58
CA ALA A 17 -12.27 9.90 12.88
C ALA A 17 -11.18 10.40 11.91
N LEU A 18 -10.53 9.49 11.19
CA LEU A 18 -9.41 9.77 10.31
C LEU A 18 -9.62 9.19 8.90
N THR A 19 -9.34 10.03 7.92
CA THR A 19 -9.05 9.66 6.54
C THR A 19 -7.56 9.86 6.26
N LYS A 20 -6.91 8.87 5.63
CA LYS A 20 -5.51 8.97 5.22
C LYS A 20 -5.32 10.12 4.21
N GLY A 21 -4.24 10.88 4.35
CA GLY A 21 -3.92 12.05 3.54
C GLY A 21 -4.64 13.34 3.95
N ASN A 22 -5.70 13.27 4.76
CA ASN A 22 -6.33 14.48 5.29
C ASN A 22 -5.39 15.25 6.22
N LYS A 23 -5.49 16.58 6.16
CA LYS A 23 -4.79 17.50 7.03
C LYS A 23 -5.69 17.93 8.18
N TYR A 24 -5.22 17.80 9.40
CA TYR A 24 -5.94 18.17 10.62
C TYR A 24 -5.24 19.31 11.33
N LYS A 25 -6.02 20.26 11.81
CA LYS A 25 -5.53 21.32 12.69
C LYS A 25 -5.30 20.76 14.09
N ILE A 26 -4.12 20.99 14.64
CA ILE A 26 -3.79 20.63 16.02
C ILE A 26 -4.41 21.68 16.96
N LEU A 27 -5.20 21.21 17.92
CA LEU A 27 -5.86 22.05 18.93
C LEU A 27 -5.13 22.04 20.27
N ASP A 28 -4.45 20.94 20.58
CA ASP A 28 -3.75 20.70 21.83
C ASP A 28 -2.75 19.55 21.64
N GLU A 29 -1.72 19.49 22.49
CA GLU A 29 -0.62 18.55 22.35
C GLU A 29 -0.18 18.01 23.72
N LYS A 30 0.08 16.70 23.76
CA LYS A 30 0.78 16.00 24.84
C LYS A 30 1.97 15.26 24.22
N GLU A 31 2.82 14.69 25.08
CA GLU A 31 4.04 13.98 24.68
C GLU A 31 3.86 13.13 23.41
N GLU A 32 2.95 12.16 23.44
CA GLU A 32 2.71 11.22 22.32
C GLU A 32 1.37 11.42 21.60
N MET A 33 0.58 12.44 21.97
CA MET A 33 -0.79 12.59 21.47
C MET A 33 -1.07 14.01 21.01
N ILE A 34 -1.85 14.15 19.95
CA ILE A 34 -2.42 15.43 19.53
C ILE A 34 -3.94 15.40 19.63
N ARG A 35 -4.53 16.57 19.87
CA ARG A 35 -5.98 16.75 19.85
C ARG A 35 -6.39 17.43 18.55
N ILE A 36 -7.31 16.82 17.84
CA ILE A 36 -7.84 17.33 16.56
C ILE A 36 -9.37 17.34 16.56
N VAL A 37 -9.98 17.97 15.55
CA VAL A 37 -11.36 17.67 15.15
C VAL A 37 -11.30 16.61 14.06
N GLY A 38 -11.77 15.40 14.36
CA GLY A 38 -11.79 14.31 13.37
C GLY A 38 -12.90 14.48 12.33
N ASP A 39 -12.93 13.62 11.32
CA ASP A 39 -13.87 13.67 10.20
C ASP A 39 -15.34 13.58 10.65
N HIS A 40 -15.61 12.95 11.79
CA HIS A 40 -16.92 12.92 12.45
C HIS A 40 -17.30 14.23 13.17
N GLY A 41 -16.52 15.30 13.04
CA GLY A 41 -16.81 16.63 13.61
C GLY A 41 -16.68 16.77 15.13
N ARG A 42 -16.05 15.81 15.82
CA ARG A 42 -15.83 15.85 17.29
C ARG A 42 -14.34 15.92 17.61
N ARG A 43 -14.02 16.37 18.82
CA ARG A 43 -12.63 16.43 19.31
C ARG A 43 -12.17 15.06 19.78
N VAL A 44 -11.00 14.61 19.33
CA VAL A 44 -10.42 13.31 19.68
C VAL A 44 -8.91 13.46 19.94
N TRP A 45 -8.39 12.67 20.87
CA TRP A 45 -6.95 12.53 21.11
C TRP A 45 -6.43 11.33 20.32
N ILE A 46 -5.42 11.55 19.49
CA ILE A 46 -4.83 10.52 18.64
C ILE A 46 -3.32 10.53 18.80
N ASN A 47 -2.72 9.34 18.76
CA ASN A 47 -1.27 9.20 18.86
C ASN A 47 -0.56 9.85 17.65
N LYS A 48 0.55 10.55 17.91
CA LYS A 48 1.36 11.23 16.89
C LYS A 48 1.88 10.28 15.80
N TYR A 49 2.03 8.99 16.11
CA TYR A 49 2.46 7.94 15.17
C TYR A 49 1.63 7.86 13.88
N TYR A 50 0.35 8.24 13.94
CA TYR A 50 -0.56 8.19 12.80
C TYR A 50 -0.45 9.39 11.84
N PHE A 51 0.50 10.29 12.10
CA PHE A 51 0.62 11.53 11.35
C PHE A 51 2.06 11.81 10.91
N TYR A 52 2.16 12.53 9.79
CA TYR A 52 3.32 13.31 9.44
C TYR A 52 3.11 14.77 9.87
N PHE A 53 4.21 15.38 10.29
CA PHE A 53 4.27 16.75 10.83
C PHE A 53 5.11 17.69 9.95
N ASN A 54 5.47 17.20 8.77
CA ASN A 54 6.11 17.94 7.69
C ASN A 54 5.07 18.18 6.58
N ASP A 55 5.46 18.96 5.57
CA ASP A 55 4.65 19.17 4.37
C ASP A 55 4.84 18.04 3.33
N GLU A 56 5.26 16.84 3.75
CA GLU A 56 5.40 15.72 2.82
C GLU A 56 4.02 15.23 2.34
N GLU A 57 3.99 14.83 1.08
CA GLU A 57 2.80 14.28 0.46
C GLU A 57 2.62 12.82 0.88
N VAL A 58 1.43 12.50 1.38
CA VAL A 58 1.06 11.13 1.73
C VAL A 58 0.63 10.43 0.44
N LEU A 59 1.32 9.34 0.09
CA LEU A 59 0.91 8.51 -1.03
C LEU A 59 -0.39 7.77 -0.69
N ILE A 60 -1.40 7.96 -1.54
CA ILE A 60 -2.72 7.35 -1.52
C ILE A 60 -2.88 6.55 -2.81
N LEU A 61 -3.24 5.27 -2.69
CA LEU A 61 -3.50 4.43 -3.84
C LEU A 61 -4.61 5.08 -4.68
N THR A 62 -4.42 5.23 -5.97
CA THR A 62 -5.44 5.74 -6.90
C THR A 62 -5.95 4.62 -7.79
N ASP A 63 -5.05 3.80 -8.33
CA ASP A 63 -5.37 2.73 -9.28
C ASP A 63 -4.44 1.53 -9.13
N TRP A 64 -4.84 0.37 -9.67
CA TRP A 64 -4.02 -0.85 -9.69
C TRP A 64 -4.44 -1.80 -10.82
N LYS A 65 -3.53 -2.67 -11.26
CA LYS A 65 -3.82 -3.72 -12.25
C LYS A 65 -2.97 -4.96 -12.04
N PHE A 66 -3.51 -6.13 -12.37
CA PHE A 66 -2.70 -7.33 -12.56
C PHE A 66 -1.86 -7.18 -13.82
N ASP A 67 -0.59 -7.57 -13.73
CA ASP A 67 0.33 -7.61 -14.87
C ASP A 67 0.41 -9.03 -15.49
N ASP A 68 0.06 -10.06 -14.71
CA ASP A 68 0.01 -11.46 -15.15
C ASP A 68 -1.41 -12.03 -15.28
N ASP A 69 -1.52 -13.18 -15.95
CA ASP A 69 -2.73 -14.00 -15.99
C ASP A 69 -3.03 -14.62 -14.60
N VAL A 70 -4.13 -14.19 -14.02
CA VAL A 70 -4.56 -14.60 -12.67
C VAL A 70 -4.95 -16.07 -12.58
N GLU A 71 -5.32 -16.73 -13.69
CA GLU A 71 -5.74 -18.12 -13.70
C GLU A 71 -4.53 -19.05 -13.70
N THR A 72 -3.52 -18.74 -14.51
CA THR A 72 -2.39 -19.65 -14.75
C THR A 72 -1.19 -19.41 -13.86
N THR A 73 -1.05 -18.23 -13.25
CA THR A 73 0.16 -17.84 -12.51
C THR A 73 -0.04 -17.98 -11.00
N GLU A 74 0.87 -18.65 -10.29
CA GLU A 74 0.79 -18.80 -8.82
C GLU A 74 1.18 -17.52 -8.06
N PHE A 75 2.14 -16.76 -8.58
CA PHE A 75 2.63 -15.50 -8.02
C PHE A 75 2.43 -14.39 -9.05
N ILE A 76 1.40 -13.58 -8.85
CA ILE A 76 0.97 -12.59 -9.84
C ILE A 76 1.63 -11.26 -9.51
N GLU A 77 2.34 -10.68 -10.47
CA GLU A 77 2.79 -9.30 -10.38
C GLU A 77 1.62 -8.33 -10.56
N MET A 78 1.67 -7.25 -9.79
CA MET A 78 0.64 -6.23 -9.78
C MET A 78 1.27 -4.84 -9.70
N SER A 79 0.86 -3.99 -10.63
CA SER A 79 1.20 -2.57 -10.66
C SER A 79 0.22 -1.77 -9.80
N LEU A 80 0.76 -0.85 -9.01
CA LEU A 80 0.05 0.08 -8.15
C LEU A 80 0.36 1.51 -8.60
N THR A 81 -0.66 2.34 -8.72
CA THR A 81 -0.52 3.77 -9.00
C THR A 81 -1.04 4.56 -7.81
N PHE A 82 -0.23 5.48 -7.29
CA PHE A 82 -0.59 6.39 -6.21
C PHE A 82 -0.93 7.78 -6.78
N ASN A 83 -1.32 8.73 -5.94
CA ASN A 83 -1.32 10.15 -6.33
C ASN A 83 0.06 10.57 -6.86
N ASP A 84 0.05 11.63 -7.66
CA ASP A 84 1.24 12.16 -8.34
C ASP A 84 1.92 11.18 -9.30
N ARG A 85 1.14 10.18 -9.75
CA ARG A 85 1.55 9.15 -10.72
C ARG A 85 2.72 8.29 -10.25
N VAL A 86 3.01 8.28 -8.95
CA VAL A 86 4.02 7.39 -8.38
C VAL A 86 3.58 5.94 -8.62
N LYS A 87 4.43 5.17 -9.30
CA LYS A 87 4.18 3.76 -9.61
C LYS A 87 4.98 2.86 -8.69
N ARG A 88 4.33 1.80 -8.23
CA ARG A 88 4.94 0.74 -7.42
C ARG A 88 4.46 -0.61 -7.93
N TRP A 89 5.10 -1.67 -7.47
CA TRP A 89 4.68 -3.02 -7.77
C TRP A 89 4.80 -3.92 -6.54
N CYS A 90 4.00 -4.98 -6.52
CA CYS A 90 4.07 -6.03 -5.53
C CYS A 90 3.66 -7.37 -6.16
N ILE A 91 3.81 -8.45 -5.41
CA ILE A 91 3.38 -9.79 -5.81
C ILE A 91 2.15 -10.14 -4.99
N ILE A 92 1.14 -10.73 -5.62
CA ILE A 92 -0.06 -11.23 -4.96
C ILE A 92 -0.27 -12.72 -5.22
N THR A 93 -0.75 -13.42 -4.20
CA THR A 93 -1.10 -14.84 -4.30
C THR A 93 -2.25 -15.20 -3.35
N THR A 94 -2.66 -16.47 -3.36
CA THR A 94 -3.63 -17.04 -2.42
C THR A 94 -3.03 -18.25 -1.70
N PRO A 95 -3.56 -18.61 -0.52
CA PRO A 95 -3.19 -19.86 0.15
C PRO A 95 -3.34 -21.09 -0.75
N ASP A 96 -4.36 -21.13 -1.61
CA ASP A 96 -4.58 -22.26 -2.53
C ASP A 96 -3.53 -22.32 -3.64
N LYS A 97 -3.14 -21.17 -4.22
CA LYS A 97 -2.03 -21.12 -5.19
C LYS A 97 -0.70 -21.51 -4.56
N LEU A 98 -0.43 -21.08 -3.33
CA LEU A 98 0.75 -21.52 -2.57
C LEU A 98 0.75 -23.04 -2.36
N LYS A 99 -0.38 -23.61 -1.95
CA LYS A 99 -0.53 -25.06 -1.77
C LYS A 99 -0.27 -25.81 -3.08
N GLN A 100 -0.78 -25.30 -4.20
CA GLN A 100 -0.56 -25.90 -5.52
C GLN A 100 0.91 -25.82 -5.93
N TYR A 101 1.55 -24.67 -5.73
CA TYR A 101 2.98 -24.48 -5.99
C TYR A 101 3.83 -25.53 -5.26
N PHE A 102 3.62 -25.70 -3.95
CA PHE A 102 4.36 -26.67 -3.14
C PHE A 102 3.99 -28.13 -3.42
N ALA A 103 2.84 -28.41 -4.03
CA ALA A 103 2.42 -29.76 -4.38
C ALA A 103 2.94 -30.24 -5.74
N ARG A 104 3.34 -29.33 -6.63
CA ARG A 104 3.69 -29.63 -8.04
C ARG A 104 5.15 -30.05 -8.24
N GLN A 105 6.01 -29.90 -7.24
CA GLN A 105 7.42 -30.30 -7.33
C GLN A 105 7.85 -31.03 -6.05
N GLU A 106 8.78 -31.99 -6.17
CA GLU A 106 9.77 -32.14 -5.09
C GLU A 106 10.55 -30.83 -5.13
N PRO A 107 10.35 -29.91 -4.18
CA PRO A 107 10.94 -28.59 -4.29
C PRO A 107 12.45 -28.75 -4.31
N GLU A 108 13.14 -28.29 -5.37
CA GLU A 108 14.62 -28.29 -5.41
C GLU A 108 15.19 -27.56 -4.18
N LEU A 109 14.41 -26.65 -3.60
CA LEU A 109 14.69 -25.91 -2.38
C LEU A 109 13.54 -26.08 -1.37
N PRO A 110 13.81 -26.19 -0.06
CA PRO A 110 12.81 -26.46 0.97
C PRO A 110 11.79 -25.32 1.20
N GLY A 111 11.86 -24.23 0.43
CA GLY A 111 10.99 -23.09 0.56
C GLY A 111 11.27 -22.02 -0.48
N ILE A 112 10.46 -20.95 -0.43
CA ILE A 112 10.60 -19.76 -1.27
C ILE A 112 10.72 -18.54 -0.38
N HIS A 113 11.50 -17.56 -0.83
CA HIS A 113 11.55 -16.23 -0.25
C HIS A 113 11.23 -15.22 -1.35
N ILE A 114 10.10 -14.54 -1.19
CA ILE A 114 9.64 -13.52 -2.11
C ILE A 114 9.33 -12.29 -1.25
N GLY A 115 10.12 -11.22 -1.44
CA GLY A 115 9.84 -9.93 -0.81
C GLY A 115 8.52 -9.36 -1.33
N HIS A 116 7.92 -8.40 -0.60
CA HIS A 116 6.73 -7.65 -1.04
C HIS A 116 5.56 -8.52 -1.56
N MET A 117 5.44 -9.75 -1.05
CA MET A 117 4.31 -10.63 -1.33
C MET A 117 3.12 -10.27 -0.43
N ILE A 118 1.95 -10.18 -1.05
CA ILE A 118 0.65 -10.02 -0.42
C ILE A 118 -0.14 -11.32 -0.61
N ILE A 119 -0.72 -11.85 0.47
CA ILE A 119 -1.56 -13.06 0.41
C ILE A 119 -3.01 -12.65 0.66
N VAL A 120 -3.88 -12.91 -0.32
CA VAL A 120 -5.32 -12.64 -0.24
C VAL A 120 -6.14 -13.92 -0.22
N GLN A 121 -7.40 -13.83 0.20
CA GLN A 121 -8.29 -14.98 0.24
C GLN A 121 -8.58 -15.53 -1.17
N ARG A 122 -8.83 -14.65 -2.13
CA ARG A 122 -9.12 -14.95 -3.54
C ARG A 122 -8.56 -13.86 -4.43
N ILE A 123 -8.20 -14.21 -5.66
CA ILE A 123 -7.80 -13.25 -6.69
C ILE A 123 -9.02 -12.97 -7.56
N ASP A 124 -9.79 -11.98 -7.13
CA ASP A 124 -10.85 -11.35 -7.90
C ASP A 124 -10.77 -9.84 -7.65
N VAL A 125 -11.28 -9.04 -8.59
CA VAL A 125 -11.11 -7.58 -8.58
C VAL A 125 -11.64 -6.96 -7.29
N ASP A 126 -12.80 -7.40 -6.81
CA ASP A 126 -13.43 -6.84 -5.61
C ASP A 126 -12.63 -7.14 -4.34
N THR A 127 -12.21 -8.40 -4.18
CA THR A 127 -11.42 -8.85 -3.03
C THR A 127 -10.07 -8.15 -2.98
N VAL A 128 -9.37 -8.08 -4.12
CA VAL A 128 -8.06 -7.44 -4.19
C VAL A 128 -8.18 -5.94 -3.99
N ASN A 129 -9.14 -5.26 -4.62
CA ASN A 129 -9.37 -3.84 -4.40
C ASN A 129 -9.66 -3.54 -2.92
N ALA A 130 -10.60 -4.26 -2.31
CA ALA A 130 -10.95 -4.02 -0.91
C ALA A 130 -9.74 -4.17 0.02
N PHE A 131 -8.93 -5.22 -0.20
CA PHE A 131 -7.75 -5.47 0.62
C PHE A 131 -6.64 -4.43 0.40
N LEU A 132 -6.37 -4.04 -0.85
CA LEU A 132 -5.39 -3.00 -1.15
C LEU A 132 -5.79 -1.65 -0.55
N ARG A 133 -7.07 -1.27 -0.60
CA ARG A 133 -7.58 -0.04 0.02
C ARG A 133 -7.41 -0.07 1.53
N GLN A 134 -7.67 -1.22 2.16
CA GLN A 134 -7.42 -1.40 3.59
C GLN A 134 -5.94 -1.24 3.92
N MET A 135 -5.04 -1.93 3.21
CA MET A 135 -3.58 -1.83 3.43
C MET A 135 -3.07 -0.41 3.20
N ASP A 136 -3.60 0.29 2.18
CA ASP A 136 -3.24 1.66 1.89
C ASP A 136 -3.64 2.58 3.05
N ASN A 137 -4.89 2.49 3.52
CA ASN A 137 -5.40 3.24 4.67
C ASN A 137 -4.58 3.01 5.96
N GLN A 138 -4.01 1.81 6.13
CA GLN A 138 -3.15 1.48 7.27
C GLN A 138 -1.69 1.91 7.08
N GLY A 139 -1.32 2.45 5.93
CA GLY A 139 0.07 2.83 5.61
C GLY A 139 0.99 1.62 5.42
N GLU A 140 0.42 0.45 5.13
CA GLU A 140 1.15 -0.81 4.98
C GLU A 140 1.51 -1.11 3.53
N LEU A 141 0.69 -0.63 2.58
CA LEU A 141 0.89 -0.93 1.16
C LEU A 141 2.23 -0.45 0.62
N LEU A 142 2.75 0.69 1.10
CA LEU A 142 4.08 1.19 0.72
C LEU A 142 5.21 0.27 1.20
N LYS A 143 5.04 -0.39 2.36
CA LYS A 143 6.00 -1.35 2.91
C LYS A 143 5.94 -2.69 2.15
N ALA A 144 4.76 -3.03 1.65
CA ALA A 144 4.49 -4.25 0.90
C ALA A 144 4.66 -4.09 -0.62
N SER A 145 5.31 -3.03 -1.09
CA SER A 145 5.55 -2.77 -2.51
C SER A 145 6.90 -2.10 -2.73
N LEU A 146 7.40 -2.17 -3.96
CA LEU A 146 8.64 -1.52 -4.38
C LEU A 146 8.35 -0.45 -5.43
N PRO A 147 9.15 0.62 -5.55
CA PRO A 147 9.06 1.55 -6.67
C PRO A 147 9.17 0.79 -7.99
N LEU A 148 8.25 1.05 -8.91
CA LEU A 148 8.42 0.68 -10.31
C LEU A 148 9.26 1.82 -10.90
N GLY A 149 10.49 1.55 -11.34
CA GLY A 149 11.39 2.59 -11.82
C GLY A 149 10.72 3.51 -12.86
N GLU A 150 11.16 4.77 -12.95
CA GLU A 150 10.89 5.55 -14.16
C GLU A 150 11.41 4.73 -15.34
N GLY A 151 10.55 4.46 -16.32
CA GLY A 151 10.79 3.44 -17.33
C GLY A 151 12.22 3.49 -17.86
N SER A 152 12.84 2.32 -17.96
CA SER A 152 13.71 2.09 -19.12
C SER A 152 12.86 2.45 -20.33
N GLU A 153 13.13 3.61 -20.93
CA GLU A 153 12.74 3.86 -22.30
C GLU A 153 13.11 2.60 -23.08
N ASP A 154 12.15 2.10 -23.86
CA ASP A 154 12.35 1.02 -24.80
C ASP A 154 13.71 1.24 -25.49
N GLU A 155 14.70 0.38 -25.21
CA GLU A 155 15.83 0.25 -26.11
C GLU A 155 15.23 -0.31 -27.40
N ASP A 156 14.84 0.61 -28.28
CA ASP A 156 14.57 0.38 -29.68
C ASP A 156 15.77 -0.39 -30.24
N ILE A 157 15.66 -1.71 -30.27
CA ILE A 157 16.45 -2.55 -31.16
C ILE A 157 15.89 -2.29 -32.56
N SER A 158 16.16 -1.11 -33.09
CA SER A 158 16.13 -0.85 -34.52
C SER A 158 17.58 -0.89 -34.99
N GLY A 159 17.86 -1.93 -35.77
CA GLY A 159 19.21 -2.33 -36.11
C GLY A 159 20.03 -1.29 -36.86
N SER A 160 21.33 -1.55 -36.88
CA SER A 160 22.18 -1.19 -38.00
C SER A 160 23.13 -2.36 -38.25
N LEU A 161 23.20 -2.69 -39.55
CA LEU A 161 23.83 -3.82 -40.22
C LEU A 161 25.29 -4.09 -39.81
#